data_AF-A0A7U9RF62-F1
#
_entry.id   AF-A0A7U9RF62-F1
#
_cell.length_a   1.000
_cell.length_b   1.000
_cell.length_c   1.000
_cell.angle_alpha   90.00
_cell.angle_beta   90.00
_cell.angle_gamma   90.00
#
_symmetry.space_group_name_H-M   'P 1'
#
loop_
_entity.id
_entity.type
_entity.pdbx_description
1 polymer ?
#
loop_
_entity_poly.entity_id
_entity_poly.type
_entity_poly.pdbx_seq_one_letter_code
_entity_poly.pdbx_strand_id
1 'polypeptide(L)' 'MKEKFVRLTKPLLLACMALTYWVTIDIASLLFFGEYEYPKNPNEQ' A
#
# COMPACT_ATOMS: atom_id res chain seq x y z
N MET A 1 27.68 -7.49 20.00
CA MET A 1 27.02 -7.83 18.72
C MET A 1 25.49 -7.75 18.78
N LYS A 2 24.84 -8.19 19.87
CA LYS A 2 23.37 -8.16 19.98
C LYS A 2 22.75 -6.76 19.89
N GLU A 3 23.35 -5.74 20.51
CA GLU A 3 22.79 -4.38 20.51
C GLU A 3 22.74 -3.72 19.11
N LYS A 4 23.77 -3.95 18.28
CA LYS A 4 23.80 -3.43 16.90
C LYS A 4 22.70 -4.08 16.05
N PHE A 5 22.44 -5.38 16.28
CA PHE A 5 21.39 -6.12 15.60
C PHE A 5 20.00 -5.61 16.02
N VAL A 6 19.76 -5.46 17.32
CA VAL A 6 18.49 -4.93 17.87
C VAL A 6 18.21 -3.49 17.40
N ARG A 7 19.26 -2.69 17.18
CA ARG A 7 19.13 -1.32 16.68
C ARG A 7 18.73 -1.25 15.21
N LEU A 8 19.10 -2.25 14.39
CA LEU A 8 18.74 -2.32 12.97
C LEU A 8 17.41 -3.05 12.73
N THR A 9 17.06 -4.03 13.56
CA THR A 9 15.82 -4.79 13.39
C THR A 9 14.57 -3.95 13.61
N LYS A 10 14.58 -2.98 14.53
CA LYS A 10 13.44 -2.07 14.76
C LYS A 10 13.05 -1.26 13.52
N PRO A 11 13.95 -0.46 12.91
CA PRO A 11 13.60 0.28 11.69
C PRO A 11 13.31 -0.64 10.51
N LEU A 12 13.99 -1.79 10.43
CA LEU A 12 13.72 -2.79 9.38
C LEU A 12 12.30 -3.36 9.49
N LEU A 13 11.85 -3.71 10.70
CA LEU A 13 10.50 -4.22 10.93
C LEU A 13 9.44 -3.17 10.58
N LEU A 14 9.71 -1.91 10.93
CA LEU A 14 8.83 -0.78 10.64
C LEU A 14 8.75 -0.51 9.13
N ALA A 15 9.87 -0.56 8.42
CA ALA A 15 9.91 -0.47 6.96
C ALA A 15 9.16 -1.63 6.30
N CYS A 16 9.30 -2.85 6.84
CA CYS A 16 8.58 -4.02 6.35
C CYS A 16 7.06 -3.86 6.51
N MET A 17 6.59 -3.44 7.69
CA MET A 17 5.18 -3.15 7.93
C MET A 17 4.64 -2.05 7.01
N ALA A 18 5.42 -0.98 6.80
CA ALA A 18 5.04 0.09 5.89
C ALA A 18 4.92 -0.40 4.44
N LEU A 19 5.86 -1.24 3.98
CA LEU A 19 5.81 -1.85 2.66
C LEU A 19 4.60 -2.78 2.52
N THR A 20 4.33 -3.62 3.52
CA THR A 20 3.15 -4.49 3.51
C THR A 20 1.87 -3.67 3.43
N TYR A 21 1.72 -2.63 4.25
CA TYR A 21 0.56 -1.74 4.21
C TYR A 21 0.39 -1.12 2.82
N TRP A 22 1.48 -0.66 2.21
CA TRP A 22 1.43 -0.03 0.90
C TRP A 22 0.98 -0.98 -0.21
N VAL A 23 1.59 -2.17 -0.29
CA VAL A 23 1.18 -3.21 -1.24
C VAL A 23 -0.28 -3.62 -1.03
N THR A 24 -0.74 -3.66 0.23
CA THR A 24 -2.13 -4.01 0.53
C THR A 24 -3.11 -2.96 0.04
N ILE A 25 -2.77 -1.66 0.15
CA ILE A 25 -3.58 -0.56 -0.40
C ILE A 25 -3.66 -0.66 -1.92
N ASP A 26 -2.54 -0.89 -2.59
CA ASP A 26 -2.50 -1.00 -4.06
C ASP A 26 -3.38 -2.16 -4.55
N ILE A 27 -3.24 -3.33 -3.93
CA ILE A 27 -4.06 -4.50 -4.25
C ILE A 27 -5.54 -4.25 -3.96
N ALA A 28 -5.87 -3.69 -2.79
CA ALA A 28 -7.25 -3.36 -2.45
C ALA A 28 -7.85 -2.36 -3.44
N SER A 29 -7.09 -1.34 -3.84
CA SER A 29 -7.53 -0.34 -4.80
C SER A 29 -7.82 -0.97 -6.17
N LEU A 30 -6.96 -1.91 -6.61
CA LEU A 30 -7.19 -2.64 -7.84
C LEU A 30 -8.41 -3.55 -7.76
N LEU A 31 -8.65 -4.22 -6.63
CA LEU A 31 -9.82 -5.09 -6.44
C LEU A 31 -11.14 -4.31 -6.39
N PHE A 32 -11.17 -3.15 -5.74
CA PHE A 32 -12.40 -2.38 -5.57
C PHE A 32 -12.66 -1.37 -6.70
N PHE A 33 -11.60 -0.83 -7.30
CA PHE A 33 -11.70 0.26 -8.28
C PHE A 33 -11.10 -0.07 -9.64
N GLY A 34 -10.49 -1.25 -9.84
CA GLY A 34 -9.92 -1.63 -11.14
C GLY A 34 -10.95 -1.67 -12.27
N GLU A 35 -12.18 -2.07 -11.95
CA GLU A 35 -13.30 -2.13 -12.89
C GLU A 35 -14.34 -1.00 -12.65
N TYR A 36 -13.98 0.02 -11.86
CA TYR A 36 -14.91 1.11 -11.58
C TYR A 36 -15.02 2.02 -12.81
N GLU A 37 -16.14 1.92 -13.52
CA GLU A 37 -16.47 2.85 -14.60
C GLU A 37 -16.66 4.25 -14.02
N TYR A 38 -15.82 5.20 -14.46
CA TYR A 38 -15.98 6.60 -14.08
C TYR A 38 -17.32 7.11 -14.62
N PRO A 39 -18.13 7.80 -13.81
CA PRO A 39 -19.44 8.27 -14.24
C PRO A 39 -19.30 9.19 -15.45
N LYS A 40 -19.87 8.78 -16.58
CA LYS A 40 -19.96 9.63 -17.78
C LYS A 40 -20.88 10.80 -17.50
N ASN A 41 -20.39 11.99 -17.82
CA ASN A 41 -21.18 13.20 -17.68
C ASN A 41 -22.34 13.14 -18.67
N PRO A 42 -23.61 13.28 -18.24
CA PRO A 42 -24.76 13.16 -19.14
C PRO A 42 -24.82 14.22 -20.25
N ASN A 43 -23.91 15.21 -20.22
CA ASN A 43 -23.81 16.30 -21.20
C ASN A 43 -22.67 16.14 -22.22
N GLU A 44 -21.93 15.02 -22.22
CA GLU A 44 -20.80 14.75 -23.15
C GLU A 44 -21.18 13.79 -24.31
N GLN A 45 -22.37 13.95 -24.92
CA GLN A 45 -22.77 13.22 -26.15
C GLN A 45 -22.43 13.98 -27.42
#